data_AF-A0A0J6F951-F1
#
_entry.id   AF-A0A0J6F951-F1
#
_cell.length_a   1.000
_cell.length_b   1.000
_cell.length_c   1.000
_cell.angle_alpha   90.00
_cell.angle_beta   90.00
_cell.angle_gamma   90.00
#
_symmetry.space_group_name_H-M   'P 1'
#
loop_
_entity.id
_entity.type
_entity.pdbx_description
1 polymer ?
#
loop_
_entity_poly.entity_id
_entity_poly.type
_entity_poly.pdbx_seq_one_letter_code
_entity_poly.pdbx_strand_id
1 'polypeptide(L)'
;MMLTPSQSPQGQHPGKLRGPPYLPNAAGVGGVPTVSVDVPISAVFIAIFIVGAVGHMRLFKLNLSRGHKFIPSAVTFGFCMARIVANILRIAWATRQTNVRLGIAANVFVAAGVLLLFILNLLYCQRLLRASHPRLGWSRSMSYFIKALYIIIAATLVIVITATVQSFYTLNADIRRIDRNLQLYGGSYLTFISFLPLPILAYVQLAPRKGRAQPVESFGKGSWTAKCLIVGTAGVLLTLGAGFRLGTSAMPPRPVFHPAWYHHKACFYILNFGLEAIVVYLFLLGRVDQRFYVPDGSSKVRNYSEKRKDSYAASLGGEKVQDEEEVSEVQKSETQVNTQRRKQLTAVYSVEQEPSPNGY
;
A
#
# COMPACT_ATOMS: atom_id res chain seq x y z
N MET A 1 58.56 14.90 62.65
CA MET A 1 57.19 14.41 62.83
C MET A 1 56.24 15.60 62.75
N MET A 2 55.65 15.85 61.59
CA MET A 2 54.45 16.68 61.41
C MET A 2 53.94 16.38 59.99
N LEU A 3 52.95 15.49 59.91
CA LEU A 3 52.27 15.11 58.68
C LEU A 3 51.24 16.19 58.36
N THR A 4 51.37 16.85 57.21
CA THR A 4 50.35 17.70 56.62
C THR A 4 49.17 16.84 56.13
N PRO A 5 47.91 17.20 56.39
CA PRO A 5 46.77 16.39 55.96
C PRO A 5 46.60 16.46 54.44
N SER A 6 46.52 15.29 53.82
CA SER A 6 46.15 15.11 52.42
C SER A 6 44.74 15.66 52.18
N GLN A 7 44.62 16.66 51.31
CA GLN A 7 43.34 17.06 50.76
C GLN A 7 42.77 15.92 49.91
N SER A 8 41.71 15.30 50.40
CA SER A 8 40.84 14.41 49.63
C SER A 8 40.29 15.19 48.43
N PRO A 9 40.28 14.66 47.20
CA PRO A 9 39.54 15.28 46.12
C PRO A 9 38.05 15.20 46.50
N GLN A 10 37.47 16.35 46.84
CA GLN A 10 36.04 16.49 47.06
C GLN A 10 35.32 15.94 45.83
N GLY A 11 34.38 15.02 46.10
CA GLY A 11 33.58 14.34 45.12
C GLY A 11 33.02 15.31 44.09
N GLN A 12 33.37 15.05 42.84
CA GLN A 12 32.76 15.63 41.67
C GLN A 12 31.24 15.49 41.81
N HIS A 13 30.55 16.61 42.02
CA HIS A 13 29.09 16.64 42.03
C HIS A 13 28.58 15.87 40.81
N PRO A 14 27.67 14.88 40.97
CA PRO A 14 27.07 14.21 39.82
C PRO A 14 26.38 15.29 39.00
N GLY A 15 26.86 15.48 37.78
CA GLY A 15 26.43 16.56 36.90
C GLY A 15 24.91 16.62 36.85
N LYS A 16 24.36 17.81 37.13
CA LYS A 16 22.96 18.18 36.94
C LYS A 16 22.43 17.45 35.70
N LEU A 17 21.55 16.47 35.88
CA LEU A 17 20.92 15.75 34.76
C LEU A 17 20.33 16.82 33.84
N ARG A 18 20.87 16.95 32.62
CA ARG A 18 20.33 17.87 31.63
C ARG A 18 18.85 17.53 31.46
N GLY A 19 17.97 18.53 31.54
CA GLY A 19 16.53 18.34 31.41
C GLY A 19 16.15 17.67 30.08
N PRO A 20 14.93 17.14 29.97
CA PRO A 20 14.47 16.44 28.77
C PRO A 20 14.45 17.38 27.55
N PRO A 21 14.57 16.85 26.31
CA PRO A 21 14.69 15.43 25.98
C PRO A 21 16.09 14.85 26.23
N TYR A 22 16.12 13.63 26.76
CA TYR A 22 17.33 12.89 27.10
C TYR A 22 17.93 12.17 25.89
N LEU A 23 19.25 12.02 25.87
CA LEU A 23 19.94 11.22 24.85
C LEU A 23 19.60 9.73 25.02
N PRO A 24 19.31 9.00 23.92
CA PRO A 24 19.09 7.57 24.00
C PRO A 24 20.41 6.84 24.30
N ASN A 25 20.38 5.94 25.27
CA ASN A 25 21.54 5.10 25.64
C ASN A 25 21.68 3.84 24.76
N ALA A 26 20.68 3.59 23.91
CA ALA A 26 20.63 2.44 23.01
C ALA A 26 20.95 2.86 21.56
N ALA A 27 21.66 1.99 20.84
CA ALA A 27 21.92 2.12 19.42
C ALA A 27 20.60 2.00 18.63
N GLY A 28 20.31 3.01 17.81
CA GLY A 28 19.24 2.97 16.82
C GLY A 28 19.76 2.49 15.46
N VAL A 29 18.85 2.00 14.60
CA VAL A 29 19.17 1.67 13.22
C VAL A 29 19.70 2.92 12.49
N GLY A 30 20.86 2.81 11.86
CA GLY A 30 21.55 3.92 11.20
C GLY A 30 22.43 4.75 12.14
N GLY A 31 22.40 4.47 13.45
CA GLY A 31 23.24 5.12 14.45
C GLY A 31 23.15 6.66 14.44
N VAL A 32 24.15 7.28 15.06
CA VAL A 32 24.33 8.73 15.04
C VAL A 32 24.81 9.16 13.64
N PRO A 33 24.12 10.10 12.97
CA PRO A 33 24.49 10.52 11.62
C PRO A 33 25.83 11.27 11.62
N THR A 34 26.64 11.09 10.58
CA THR A 34 27.91 11.80 10.39
C THR A 34 27.91 12.56 9.07
N VAL A 35 28.58 13.70 9.05
CA VAL A 35 28.63 14.57 7.86
C VAL A 35 29.21 13.84 6.65
N SER A 36 30.31 13.10 6.83
CA SER A 36 31.02 12.40 5.76
C SER A 36 30.23 11.28 5.07
N VAL A 37 29.20 10.73 5.73
CA VAL A 37 28.47 9.56 5.22
C VAL A 37 27.00 9.88 4.97
N ASP A 38 26.31 10.45 5.97
CA ASP A 38 24.86 10.64 5.88
C ASP A 38 24.49 11.78 4.95
N VAL A 39 25.28 12.85 4.88
CA VAL A 39 24.99 13.99 3.99
C VAL A 39 24.97 13.61 2.52
N PRO A 40 26.02 12.99 1.95
CA PRO A 40 25.99 12.61 0.53
C PRO A 40 24.89 11.59 0.22
N ILE A 41 24.69 10.58 1.07
CA ILE A 41 23.66 9.55 0.84
C ILE A 41 22.25 10.15 0.91
N SER A 42 21.96 10.97 1.92
CA SER A 42 20.66 11.66 2.02
C SER A 42 20.42 12.62 0.87
N ALA A 43 21.44 13.32 0.38
CA ALA A 43 21.31 14.20 -0.80
C ALA A 43 20.90 13.41 -2.06
N VAL A 44 21.49 12.23 -2.27
CA VAL A 44 21.09 11.32 -3.37
C VAL A 44 19.63 10.88 -3.21
N PHE A 45 19.21 10.46 -2.03
CA PHE A 45 17.80 10.08 -1.80
C PHE A 45 16.84 11.26 -1.97
N ILE A 46 17.23 12.47 -1.56
CA ILE A 46 16.44 13.69 -1.81
C ILE A 46 16.22 13.86 -3.31
N ALA A 47 17.28 13.77 -4.13
CA ALA A 47 17.16 13.88 -5.59
C ALA A 47 16.23 12.80 -6.16
N ILE A 48 16.38 11.55 -5.73
CA ILE A 48 15.54 10.41 -6.15
C ILE A 48 14.06 10.68 -5.82
N PHE A 49 13.75 11.16 -4.62
CA PHE A 49 12.37 11.44 -4.21
C PHE A 49 11.81 12.73 -4.83
N ILE A 50 12.64 13.73 -5.16
CA ILE A 50 12.21 14.90 -5.94
C ILE A 50 11.73 14.47 -7.32
N VAL A 51 12.52 13.64 -8.02
CA VAL A 51 12.13 13.11 -9.34
C VAL A 51 10.84 12.30 -9.24
N GLY A 52 10.72 11.43 -8.23
CA GLY A 52 9.49 10.68 -7.95
C GLY A 52 8.29 11.58 -7.66
N ALA A 53 8.46 12.62 -6.84
CA ALA A 53 7.42 13.60 -6.50
C ALA A 53 6.93 14.35 -7.74
N VAL A 54 7.85 14.87 -8.54
CA VAL A 54 7.53 15.58 -9.79
C VAL A 54 6.80 14.64 -10.75
N GLY A 55 7.25 13.39 -10.91
CA GLY A 55 6.61 12.39 -11.75
C GLY A 55 5.16 12.12 -11.35
N HIS A 56 4.91 11.80 -10.08
CA HIS A 56 3.57 11.51 -9.57
C HIS A 56 2.65 12.74 -9.57
N MET A 57 3.18 13.94 -9.29
CA MET A 57 2.40 15.18 -9.35
C MET A 57 2.03 15.55 -10.79
N ARG A 58 2.96 15.43 -11.74
CA ARG A 58 2.66 15.63 -13.18
C ARG A 58 1.58 14.67 -13.63
N LEU A 59 1.70 13.40 -13.26
CA LEU A 59 0.73 12.36 -13.60
C LEU A 59 -0.66 12.67 -13.03
N PHE A 60 -0.72 13.07 -11.76
CA PHE A 60 -1.96 13.46 -11.11
C PHE A 60 -2.63 14.66 -11.82
N LYS A 61 -1.88 15.72 -12.11
CA LYS A 61 -2.40 16.91 -12.81
C LYS A 61 -2.89 16.61 -14.21
N LEU A 62 -2.12 15.86 -15.01
CA LEU A 62 -2.49 15.47 -16.37
C LEU A 62 -3.71 14.56 -16.41
N ASN A 63 -3.85 13.66 -15.45
CA ASN A 63 -5.03 12.80 -15.36
C ASN A 63 -6.24 13.61 -14.90
N LEU A 64 -6.07 14.50 -13.92
CA LEU A 64 -7.14 15.38 -13.45
C LEU A 64 -7.65 16.31 -14.55
N SER A 65 -6.77 16.89 -15.36
CA SER A 65 -7.15 17.75 -16.50
C SER A 65 -7.91 16.98 -17.60
N ARG A 66 -7.82 15.65 -17.62
CA ARG A 66 -8.56 14.76 -18.53
C ARG A 66 -9.81 14.15 -17.87
N GLY A 67 -10.22 14.64 -16.70
CA GLY A 67 -11.35 14.09 -15.94
C GLY A 67 -11.06 12.74 -15.26
N HIS A 68 -9.81 12.27 -15.27
CA HIS A 68 -9.38 11.00 -14.66
C HIS A 68 -8.81 11.25 -13.25
N LYS A 69 -9.68 11.35 -12.24
CA LYS A 69 -9.23 11.60 -10.86
C LYS A 69 -8.58 10.36 -10.23
N PHE A 70 -7.25 10.32 -10.20
CA PHE A 70 -6.49 9.23 -9.58
C PHE A 70 -5.73 9.69 -8.32
N ILE A 71 -6.45 9.77 -7.19
CA ILE A 71 -5.92 10.19 -5.88
C ILE A 71 -4.64 9.45 -5.44
N PRO A 72 -4.43 8.14 -5.72
CA PRO A 72 -3.22 7.46 -5.28
C PRO A 72 -1.89 8.07 -5.79
N SER A 73 -1.89 8.73 -6.95
CA SER A 73 -0.70 9.47 -7.41
C SER A 73 -0.41 10.69 -6.52
N ALA A 74 -1.43 11.43 -6.08
CA ALA A 74 -1.25 12.54 -5.13
C ALA A 74 -0.75 12.05 -3.77
N VAL A 75 -1.23 10.89 -3.30
CA VAL A 75 -0.74 10.26 -2.06
C VAL A 75 0.74 9.86 -2.20
N THR A 76 1.14 9.30 -3.35
CA THR A 76 2.54 8.93 -3.59
C THR A 76 3.45 10.17 -3.71
N PHE A 77 2.94 11.29 -4.23
CA PHE A 77 3.62 12.58 -4.14
C PHE A 77 3.83 13.01 -2.68
N GLY A 78 2.79 12.96 -1.85
CA GLY A 78 2.89 13.27 -0.42
C GLY A 78 3.90 12.39 0.31
N PHE A 79 3.95 11.10 -0.05
CA PHE A 79 4.97 10.17 0.42
C PHE A 79 6.40 10.63 0.06
N CYS A 80 6.63 11.02 -1.19
CA CYS A 80 7.94 11.52 -1.62
C CYS A 80 8.33 12.78 -0.84
N MET A 81 7.39 13.71 -0.61
CA MET A 81 7.63 14.90 0.22
C MET A 81 8.02 14.54 1.65
N ALA A 82 7.33 13.58 2.29
CA ALA A 82 7.69 13.10 3.62
C ALA A 82 9.11 12.50 3.65
N ARG A 83 9.52 11.77 2.60
CA ARG A 83 10.88 11.21 2.47
C ARG A 83 11.96 12.25 2.21
N ILE A 84 11.64 13.33 1.49
CA ILE A 84 12.53 14.48 1.34
C ILE A 84 12.77 15.14 2.70
N VAL A 85 11.69 15.42 3.45
CA VAL A 85 11.78 16.00 4.80
C VAL A 85 12.57 15.10 5.74
N ALA A 86 12.33 13.78 5.73
CA ALA A 86 13.08 12.82 6.54
C ALA A 86 14.60 12.91 6.29
N ASN A 87 15.02 13.00 5.03
CA ASN A 87 16.43 13.13 4.66
C ASN A 87 17.01 14.50 4.99
N ILE A 88 16.24 15.59 4.83
CA ILE A 88 16.66 16.93 5.27
C ILE A 88 16.91 16.94 6.79
N LEU A 89 16.01 16.36 7.59
CA LEU A 89 16.18 16.25 9.03
C LEU A 89 17.38 15.37 9.40
N ARG A 90 17.65 14.31 8.63
CA ARG A 90 18.83 13.46 8.80
C ARG A 90 20.13 14.23 8.54
N ILE A 91 20.20 15.03 7.47
CA ILE A 91 21.34 15.94 7.17
C ILE A 91 21.52 16.95 8.29
N ALA A 92 20.43 17.62 8.69
CA ALA A 92 20.46 18.60 9.76
C ALA A 92 20.97 17.98 11.07
N TRP A 93 20.54 16.77 11.40
CA TRP A 93 21.00 16.04 12.58
C TRP A 93 22.49 15.65 12.47
N ALA A 94 22.99 15.30 11.27
CA ALA A 94 24.41 15.01 11.02
C ALA A 94 25.31 16.19 11.38
N THR A 95 24.86 17.42 11.11
CA THR A 95 25.59 18.66 11.43
C THR A 95 25.42 19.12 12.88
N ARG A 96 24.43 18.59 13.60
CA ARG A 96 24.04 19.02 14.97
C ARG A 96 23.67 17.81 15.83
N GLN A 97 24.61 16.88 16.01
CA GLN A 97 24.37 15.58 16.66
C GLN A 97 23.87 15.69 18.11
N THR A 98 24.24 16.77 18.82
CA THR A 98 23.83 17.04 20.20
C THR A 98 22.39 17.54 20.33
N ASN A 99 21.74 17.91 19.23
CA ASN A 99 20.35 18.36 19.24
C ASN A 99 19.39 17.17 19.20
N VAL A 100 18.97 16.72 20.39
CA VAL A 100 18.08 15.56 20.54
C VAL A 100 16.73 15.77 19.87
N ARG A 101 16.16 16.99 19.90
CA ARG A 101 14.85 17.28 19.26
C ARG A 101 14.89 17.03 17.75
N LEU A 102 16.01 17.36 17.12
CA LEU A 102 16.24 17.11 15.71
C LEU A 102 16.34 15.62 15.39
N GLY A 103 17.02 14.85 16.26
CA GLY A 103 17.07 13.39 16.16
C GLY A 103 15.69 12.73 16.33
N ILE A 104 14.88 13.20 17.27
CA ILE A 104 13.48 12.73 17.44
C ILE A 104 12.69 12.99 16.17
N ALA A 105 12.72 14.23 15.66
CA ALA A 105 11.99 14.60 14.44
C ALA A 105 12.42 13.73 13.24
N ALA A 106 13.73 13.53 13.05
CA ALA A 106 14.25 12.68 11.98
C ALA A 106 13.70 11.25 12.06
N ASN A 107 13.73 10.63 13.25
CA ASN A 107 13.23 9.27 13.44
C ASN A 107 11.72 9.16 13.23
N VAL A 108 10.94 10.15 13.68
CA VAL A 108 9.48 10.19 13.46
C VAL A 108 9.16 10.21 11.96
N PHE A 109 9.80 11.08 11.17
CA PHE A 109 9.56 11.13 9.72
C PHE A 109 10.03 9.87 8.99
N VAL A 110 11.14 9.26 9.42
CA VAL A 110 11.63 7.98 8.86
C VAL A 110 10.60 6.86 9.07
N ALA A 111 10.02 6.77 10.26
CA ALA A 111 9.05 5.73 10.62
C ALA A 111 7.65 5.99 10.02
N ALA A 112 7.16 7.22 10.10
CA ALA A 112 5.80 7.57 9.68
C ALA A 112 5.60 7.52 8.15
N GLY A 113 6.65 7.84 7.38
CA GLY A 113 6.55 7.97 5.93
C GLY A 113 6.03 6.71 5.23
N VAL A 114 6.42 5.51 5.67
CA VAL A 114 6.16 4.27 4.93
C VAL A 114 4.68 3.87 4.86
N LEU A 115 3.87 4.37 5.80
CA LEU A 115 2.47 3.99 5.94
C LEU A 115 1.63 4.26 4.70
N LEU A 116 1.95 5.34 3.98
CA LEU A 116 1.24 5.70 2.76
C LEU A 116 1.36 4.60 1.71
N LEU A 117 2.54 3.98 1.56
CA LEU A 117 2.73 2.88 0.60
C LEU A 117 1.99 1.60 1.02
N PHE A 118 1.90 1.32 2.33
CA PHE A 118 1.09 0.19 2.82
C PHE A 118 -0.39 0.36 2.49
N ILE A 119 -0.94 1.56 2.75
CA ILE A 119 -2.33 1.90 2.41
C ILE A 119 -2.56 1.75 0.91
N LEU A 120 -1.66 2.29 0.07
CA LEU A 120 -1.79 2.22 -1.38
C LEU A 120 -1.72 0.78 -1.89
N ASN A 121 -0.79 -0.03 -1.41
CA ASN A 121 -0.67 -1.42 -1.86
C ASN A 121 -1.90 -2.26 -1.45
N LEU A 122 -2.41 -2.04 -0.23
CA LEU A 122 -3.64 -2.69 0.22
C LEU A 122 -4.86 -2.24 -0.61
N LEU A 123 -4.95 -0.95 -0.95
CA LEU A 123 -5.98 -0.42 -1.83
C LEU A 123 -5.95 -1.08 -3.22
N TYR A 124 -4.76 -1.21 -3.82
CA TYR A 124 -4.61 -1.88 -5.11
C TYR A 124 -4.96 -3.37 -5.05
N CYS A 125 -4.57 -4.05 -3.98
CA CYS A 125 -4.92 -5.45 -3.76
C CYS A 125 -6.44 -5.63 -3.58
N GLN A 126 -7.09 -4.75 -2.80
CA GLN A 126 -8.54 -4.71 -2.67
C GLN A 126 -9.24 -4.52 -4.02
N ARG A 127 -8.68 -3.67 -4.91
CA ARG A 127 -9.24 -3.49 -6.26
C ARG A 127 -9.18 -4.77 -7.09
N LEU A 128 -8.07 -5.52 -7.00
CA LEU A 128 -7.94 -6.83 -7.65
C LEU A 128 -8.91 -7.86 -7.05
N LEU A 129 -9.09 -7.87 -5.73
CA LEU A 129 -10.04 -8.76 -5.07
C LEU A 129 -11.48 -8.51 -5.53
N ARG A 130 -11.88 -7.23 -5.62
CA ARG A 130 -13.22 -6.84 -6.10
C ARG A 130 -13.44 -7.21 -7.57
N ALA A 131 -12.43 -7.09 -8.42
CA ALA A 131 -12.54 -7.44 -9.83
C ALA A 131 -12.55 -8.96 -10.10
N SER A 132 -11.84 -9.74 -9.28
CA SER A 132 -11.74 -11.20 -9.44
C SER A 132 -12.82 -11.97 -8.70
N HIS A 133 -13.21 -11.50 -7.52
CA HIS A 133 -14.21 -12.14 -6.66
C HIS A 133 -15.22 -11.10 -6.15
N PRO A 134 -16.11 -10.57 -7.01
CA PRO A 134 -17.03 -9.49 -6.65
C PRO A 134 -17.89 -9.78 -5.42
N ARG A 135 -18.39 -11.02 -5.28
CA ARG A 135 -19.21 -11.44 -4.11
C ARG A 135 -18.50 -11.23 -2.78
N LEU A 136 -17.21 -11.57 -2.71
CA LEU A 136 -16.41 -11.39 -1.50
C LEU A 136 -15.93 -9.94 -1.36
N GLY A 137 -15.36 -9.37 -2.43
CA GLY A 137 -14.75 -8.05 -2.43
C GLY A 137 -15.73 -6.89 -2.19
N TRP A 138 -17.00 -7.05 -2.59
CA TRP A 138 -18.07 -6.08 -2.36
C TRP A 138 -18.97 -6.39 -1.17
N SER A 139 -18.72 -7.49 -0.46
CA SER A 139 -19.46 -7.82 0.76
C SER A 139 -19.35 -6.69 1.78
N ARG A 140 -20.43 -6.48 2.56
CA ARG A 140 -20.47 -5.46 3.61
C ARG A 140 -19.37 -5.70 4.64
N SER A 141 -19.19 -6.96 5.05
CA SER A 141 -18.16 -7.39 6.01
C SER A 141 -16.75 -7.06 5.52
N MET A 142 -16.41 -7.39 4.27
CA MET A 142 -15.09 -7.05 3.71
C MET A 142 -14.86 -5.55 3.62
N SER A 143 -15.89 -4.77 3.27
CA SER A 143 -15.76 -3.31 3.20
C SER A 143 -15.58 -2.66 4.57
N TYR A 144 -16.27 -3.14 5.62
CA TYR A 144 -16.05 -2.67 6.99
C TYR A 144 -14.70 -3.11 7.53
N PHE A 145 -14.28 -4.34 7.25
CA PHE A 145 -12.97 -4.86 7.65
C PHE A 145 -11.84 -3.96 7.12
N ILE A 146 -11.81 -3.66 5.81
CA ILE A 146 -10.78 -2.79 5.24
C ILE A 146 -10.83 -1.36 5.81
N LYS A 147 -12.03 -0.80 6.04
CA LYS A 147 -12.17 0.52 6.70
C LYS A 147 -11.61 0.50 8.12
N ALA A 148 -11.91 -0.55 8.89
CA ALA A 148 -11.39 -0.74 10.23
C ALA A 148 -9.86 -0.82 10.22
N LEU A 149 -9.26 -1.55 9.27
CA LEU A 149 -7.80 -1.57 9.12
C LEU A 149 -7.24 -0.16 8.90
N TYR A 150 -7.82 0.67 8.02
CA TYR A 150 -7.34 2.04 7.81
C TYR A 150 -7.46 2.93 9.05
N ILE A 151 -8.55 2.80 9.82
CA ILE A 151 -8.73 3.54 11.07
C ILE A 151 -7.67 3.10 12.10
N ILE A 152 -7.45 1.79 12.24
CA ILE A 152 -6.47 1.25 13.18
C ILE A 152 -5.05 1.65 12.75
N ILE A 153 -4.70 1.66 11.46
CA ILE A 153 -3.40 2.17 10.98
C ILE A 153 -3.16 3.61 11.47
N ALA A 154 -4.16 4.48 11.36
CA ALA A 154 -4.06 5.86 11.83
C ALA A 154 -3.91 5.94 13.36
N ALA A 155 -4.70 5.17 14.12
CA ALA A 155 -4.60 5.10 15.58
C ALA A 155 -3.23 4.56 16.02
N THR A 156 -2.75 3.49 15.39
CA THR A 156 -1.42 2.91 15.63
C THR A 156 -0.32 3.93 15.37
N LEU A 157 -0.41 4.74 14.30
CA LEU A 157 0.55 5.80 14.04
C LEU A 157 0.62 6.81 15.18
N VAL A 158 -0.52 7.28 15.69
CA VAL A 158 -0.57 8.22 16.81
C VAL A 158 0.07 7.59 18.05
N ILE A 159 -0.28 6.35 18.38
CA ILE A 159 0.29 5.60 19.51
C ILE A 159 1.82 5.51 19.40
N VAL A 160 2.33 5.09 18.24
CA VAL A 160 3.77 4.90 18.03
C VAL A 160 4.53 6.23 18.06
N ILE A 161 3.98 7.31 17.48
CA ILE A 161 4.61 8.63 17.56
C ILE A 161 4.68 9.10 19.01
N THR A 162 3.57 9.03 19.74
CA THR A 162 3.51 9.45 21.14
C THR A 162 4.47 8.64 22.01
N ALA A 163 4.47 7.31 21.89
CA ALA A 163 5.40 6.43 22.61
C ALA A 163 6.86 6.71 22.23
N THR A 164 7.13 6.98 20.95
CA THR A 164 8.48 7.34 20.48
C THR A 164 8.93 8.64 21.13
N VAL A 165 8.13 9.71 21.06
CA VAL A 165 8.48 11.01 21.64
C VAL A 165 8.62 10.89 23.16
N GLN A 166 7.65 10.30 23.85
CA GLN A 166 7.63 10.16 25.31
C GLN A 166 8.88 9.44 25.84
N SER A 167 9.36 8.42 25.14
CA SER A 167 10.56 7.66 25.55
C SER A 167 11.81 8.53 25.71
N PHE A 168 11.88 9.68 25.01
CA PHE A 168 12.97 10.66 25.16
C PHE A 168 12.71 11.69 26.27
N TYR A 169 11.49 11.86 26.78
CA TYR A 169 11.15 12.86 27.80
C TYR A 169 11.02 12.28 29.21
N THR A 170 11.10 10.96 29.36
CA THR A 170 11.00 10.27 30.65
C THR A 170 12.27 9.50 31.00
N LEU A 171 12.63 9.45 32.29
CA LEU A 171 13.66 8.56 32.85
C LEU A 171 13.05 7.35 33.56
N ASN A 172 11.72 7.33 33.75
CA ASN A 172 11.03 6.24 34.43
C ASN A 172 11.09 4.95 33.60
N ALA A 173 11.64 3.89 34.17
CA ALA A 173 11.82 2.60 33.51
C ALA A 173 10.49 1.94 33.10
N ASP A 174 9.44 2.08 33.91
CA ASP A 174 8.12 1.51 33.62
C ASP A 174 7.46 2.21 32.43
N ILE A 175 7.55 3.53 32.37
CA ILE A 175 7.03 4.31 31.23
C ILE A 175 7.77 3.91 29.95
N ARG A 176 9.11 3.80 29.99
CA ARG A 176 9.90 3.35 28.83
C ARG A 176 9.57 1.93 28.40
N ARG A 177 9.26 1.03 29.36
CA ARG A 177 8.82 -0.33 29.06
C ARG A 177 7.46 -0.32 28.36
N ILE A 178 6.52 0.50 28.82
CA ILE A 178 5.21 0.67 28.17
C ILE A 178 5.41 1.24 26.75
N ASP A 179 6.21 2.30 26.59
CA ASP A 179 6.51 2.90 25.29
C ASP A 179 7.10 1.88 24.32
N ARG A 180 8.04 1.04 24.79
CA ARG A 180 8.63 -0.04 24.01
C ARG A 180 7.58 -1.06 23.59
N ASN A 181 6.68 -1.47 24.47
CA ASN A 181 5.59 -2.39 24.14
C ASN A 181 4.63 -1.80 23.10
N LEU A 182 4.31 -0.51 23.21
CA LEU A 182 3.48 0.21 22.23
C LEU A 182 4.15 0.29 20.85
N GLN A 183 5.47 0.55 20.82
CA GLN A 183 6.26 0.53 19.58
C GLN A 183 6.31 -0.87 18.95
N LEU A 184 6.45 -1.93 19.76
CA LEU A 184 6.42 -3.32 19.29
C LEU A 184 5.06 -3.73 18.74
N TYR A 185 3.99 -3.40 19.46
CA TYR A 185 2.62 -3.54 18.97
C TYR A 185 2.46 -2.85 17.61
N GLY A 186 2.85 -1.57 17.52
CA GLY A 186 2.70 -0.82 16.28
C GLY A 186 3.53 -1.38 15.14
N GLY A 187 4.79 -1.74 15.38
CA GLY A 187 5.63 -2.41 14.40
C GLY A 187 5.05 -3.74 13.92
N SER A 188 4.46 -4.52 14.83
CA SER A 188 3.83 -5.81 14.53
C SER A 188 2.59 -5.63 13.67
N TYR A 189 1.72 -4.70 14.04
CA TYR A 189 0.52 -4.38 13.29
C TYR A 189 0.83 -3.86 11.89
N LEU A 190 1.78 -2.94 11.76
CA LEU A 190 2.18 -2.38 10.46
C LEU A 190 2.86 -3.43 9.56
N THR A 191 3.61 -4.36 10.15
CA THR A 191 4.17 -5.50 9.42
C THR A 191 3.06 -6.41 8.91
N PHE A 192 2.08 -6.74 9.74
CA PHE A 192 0.89 -7.49 9.33
C PHE A 192 0.15 -6.81 8.18
N ILE A 193 -0.08 -5.49 8.25
CA ILE A 193 -0.72 -4.73 7.17
C ILE A 193 0.10 -4.77 5.88
N SER A 194 1.43 -4.63 5.96
CA SER A 194 2.30 -4.68 4.79
C SER A 194 2.32 -6.07 4.13
N PHE A 195 2.13 -7.12 4.93
CA PHE A 195 2.06 -8.51 4.49
C PHE A 195 0.72 -8.86 3.88
N LEU A 196 -0.40 -8.31 4.40
CA LEU A 196 -1.78 -8.64 4.03
C LEU A 196 -2.10 -8.64 2.51
N PRO A 197 -1.54 -7.75 1.66
CA PRO A 197 -1.72 -7.82 0.22
C PRO A 197 -1.27 -9.14 -0.41
N LEU A 198 -0.26 -9.83 0.16
CA LEU A 198 0.29 -11.08 -0.38
C LEU A 198 -0.67 -12.27 -0.27
N PRO A 199 -1.23 -12.63 0.91
CA PRO A 199 -2.21 -13.71 1.00
C PRO A 199 -3.51 -13.37 0.26
N ILE A 200 -3.93 -12.10 0.22
CA ILE A 200 -5.09 -11.70 -0.60
C ILE A 200 -4.78 -11.93 -2.08
N LEU A 201 -3.59 -11.53 -2.55
CA LEU A 201 -3.18 -11.75 -3.94
C LEU A 201 -3.06 -13.25 -4.26
N ALA A 202 -2.53 -14.06 -3.35
CA ALA A 202 -2.48 -15.51 -3.50
C ALA A 202 -3.89 -16.11 -3.62
N TYR A 203 -4.84 -15.67 -2.79
CA TYR A 203 -6.25 -16.05 -2.91
C TYR A 203 -6.83 -15.65 -4.27
N VAL A 204 -6.57 -14.43 -4.73
CA VAL A 204 -7.02 -13.94 -6.05
C VAL A 204 -6.53 -14.81 -7.21
N GLN A 205 -5.35 -15.43 -7.10
CA GLN A 205 -4.79 -16.31 -8.13
C GLN A 205 -5.24 -17.76 -8.00
N LEU A 206 -5.32 -18.30 -6.79
CA LEU A 206 -5.52 -19.73 -6.52
C LEU A 206 -6.99 -20.10 -6.33
N ALA A 207 -7.83 -19.18 -5.86
CA ALA A 207 -9.21 -19.51 -5.53
C ALA A 207 -10.00 -19.92 -6.80
N PRO A 208 -10.75 -21.04 -6.75
CA PRO A 208 -11.59 -21.46 -7.86
C PRO A 208 -12.63 -20.39 -8.15
N ARG A 209 -12.65 -19.91 -9.40
CA ARG A 209 -13.68 -18.99 -9.88
C ARG A 209 -14.95 -19.80 -10.08
N LYS A 210 -15.77 -19.92 -9.02
CA LYS A 210 -17.07 -20.59 -9.10
C LYS A 210 -17.94 -19.86 -10.15
N GLY A 211 -18.12 -20.51 -11.29
CA GLY A 211 -18.88 -20.00 -12.42
C GLY A 211 -17.97 -19.48 -13.53
N ARG A 212 -17.77 -20.30 -14.57
CA ARG A 212 -17.16 -19.98 -15.86
C ARG A 212 -17.85 -18.81 -16.61
N ALA A 213 -18.88 -18.20 -16.01
CA ALA A 213 -19.75 -17.17 -16.56
C ALA A 213 -19.59 -15.75 -15.97
N GLN A 214 -18.72 -15.52 -14.97
CA GLN A 214 -18.37 -14.15 -14.56
C GLN A 214 -16.93 -13.82 -14.97
N PRO A 215 -16.72 -13.23 -16.16
CA PRO A 215 -15.41 -12.74 -16.57
C PRO A 215 -14.91 -11.68 -15.57
N VAL A 216 -13.58 -11.65 -15.35
CA VAL A 216 -12.92 -10.65 -14.49
C VAL A 216 -13.41 -9.26 -14.88
N GLU A 217 -13.95 -8.50 -13.92
CA GLU A 217 -14.43 -7.16 -14.21
C GLU A 217 -13.25 -6.32 -14.72
N SER A 218 -13.34 -5.91 -15.98
CA SER A 218 -12.27 -5.10 -16.57
C SER A 218 -12.31 -3.69 -15.98
N PHE A 219 -11.31 -3.37 -15.14
CA PHE A 219 -11.07 -2.02 -14.63
C PHE A 219 -9.70 -1.52 -15.06
N GLY A 220 -9.56 -0.21 -15.26
CA GLY A 220 -8.32 0.38 -15.76
C GLY A 220 -7.83 -0.22 -17.09
N LYS A 221 -6.56 0.03 -17.41
CA LYS A 221 -5.90 -0.46 -18.63
C LYS A 221 -4.85 -1.55 -18.33
N GLY A 222 -4.43 -2.26 -19.38
CA GLY A 222 -3.31 -3.20 -19.34
C GLY A 222 -3.64 -4.59 -18.78
N SER A 223 -2.67 -5.50 -18.89
CA SER A 223 -2.83 -6.91 -18.54
C SER A 223 -3.08 -7.14 -17.04
N TRP A 224 -3.87 -8.18 -16.74
CA TRP A 224 -4.12 -8.63 -15.37
C TRP A 224 -2.83 -9.03 -14.64
N THR A 225 -1.97 -9.80 -15.32
CA THR A 225 -0.68 -10.25 -14.78
C THR A 225 0.20 -9.09 -14.35
N ALA A 226 0.28 -8.02 -15.13
CA ALA A 226 1.07 -6.85 -14.75
C ALA A 226 0.55 -6.17 -13.48
N LYS A 227 -0.78 -6.12 -13.28
CA LYS A 227 -1.35 -5.58 -12.04
C LYS A 227 -0.98 -6.44 -10.83
N CYS A 228 -1.06 -7.76 -10.98
CA CYS A 228 -0.69 -8.71 -9.95
C CYS A 228 0.80 -8.65 -9.62
N LEU A 229 1.67 -8.53 -10.64
CA LEU A 229 3.10 -8.34 -10.45
C LEU A 229 3.40 -7.03 -9.69
N ILE A 230 2.77 -5.92 -10.06
CA ILE A 230 2.97 -4.63 -9.35
C ILE A 230 2.60 -4.76 -7.86
N VAL A 231 1.42 -5.31 -7.55
CA VAL A 231 0.96 -5.47 -6.16
C VAL A 231 1.81 -6.49 -5.39
N GLY A 232 2.19 -7.59 -6.03
CA GLY A 232 3.01 -8.64 -5.44
C GLY A 232 4.42 -8.16 -5.13
N THR A 233 5.11 -7.57 -6.10
CA THR A 233 6.46 -7.02 -5.93
C THR A 233 6.46 -5.92 -4.88
N ALA A 234 5.51 -4.97 -4.93
CA ALA A 234 5.37 -3.96 -3.90
C ALA A 234 5.12 -4.58 -2.52
N GLY A 235 4.26 -5.59 -2.43
CA GLY A 235 3.96 -6.30 -1.18
C GLY A 235 5.18 -6.95 -0.56
N VAL A 236 6.00 -7.65 -1.35
CA VAL A 236 7.25 -8.29 -0.88
C VAL A 236 8.23 -7.25 -0.36
N LEU A 237 8.49 -6.18 -1.12
CA LEU A 237 9.43 -5.12 -0.73
C LEU A 237 8.98 -4.38 0.53
N LEU A 238 7.69 -4.05 0.62
CA LEU A 238 7.11 -3.36 1.77
C LEU A 238 7.12 -4.24 3.02
N THR A 239 6.82 -5.54 2.87
CA THR A 239 6.90 -6.52 3.96
C THR A 239 8.32 -6.69 4.45
N LEU A 240 9.31 -6.78 3.55
CA LEU A 240 10.72 -6.87 3.92
C LEU A 240 11.16 -5.67 4.78
N GLY A 241 10.82 -4.45 4.35
CA GLY A 241 11.15 -3.24 5.11
C GLY A 241 10.43 -3.16 6.46
N ALA A 242 9.15 -3.53 6.52
CA ALA A 242 8.39 -3.56 7.78
C ALA A 242 8.92 -4.63 8.75
N GLY A 243 9.14 -5.84 8.25
CA GLY A 243 9.68 -6.95 9.02
C GLY A 243 11.07 -6.67 9.57
N PHE A 244 11.94 -6.00 8.79
CA PHE A 244 13.23 -5.54 9.30
C PHE A 244 13.07 -4.56 10.47
N ARG A 245 12.24 -3.51 10.31
CA ARG A 245 11.99 -2.53 11.39
C ARG A 245 11.42 -3.18 12.66
N LEU A 246 10.48 -4.11 12.51
CA LEU A 246 9.93 -4.88 13.62
C LEU A 246 11.02 -5.74 14.28
N GLY A 247 11.77 -6.50 13.47
CA GLY A 247 12.83 -7.38 13.95
C GLY A 247 13.89 -6.62 14.74
N THR A 248 14.39 -5.50 14.20
CA THR A 248 15.38 -4.67 14.91
C THR A 248 14.80 -4.03 16.17
N SER A 249 13.50 -3.68 16.16
CA SER A 249 12.83 -3.14 17.33
C SER A 249 12.50 -4.20 18.37
N ALA A 250 12.42 -5.48 18.02
CA ALA A 250 12.19 -6.60 18.95
C ALA A 250 13.48 -7.03 19.65
N MET A 251 14.64 -6.81 19.03
CA MET A 251 15.93 -7.19 19.60
C MET A 251 16.23 -6.42 20.90
N PRO A 252 16.91 -7.06 21.88
CA PRO A 252 17.35 -6.40 23.10
C PRO A 252 18.13 -5.10 22.81
N PRO A 253 17.88 -4.00 23.55
CA PRO A 253 18.62 -2.76 23.36
C PRO A 253 20.13 -2.98 23.49
N ARG A 254 20.89 -2.56 22.47
CA ARG A 254 22.36 -2.62 22.47
C ARG A 254 22.93 -1.23 22.77
N PRO A 255 24.05 -1.11 23.50
CA PRO A 255 24.70 0.19 23.74
C PRO A 255 25.10 0.89 22.44
N VAL A 256 25.09 2.24 22.43
CA VAL A 256 25.48 3.05 21.26
C VAL A 256 26.91 2.73 20.77
N PHE A 257 27.82 2.42 21.70
CA PHE A 257 29.22 2.11 21.39
C PHE A 257 29.46 0.65 20.96
N HIS A 258 28.44 -0.21 21.04
CA HIS A 258 28.53 -1.61 20.63
C HIS A 258 27.33 -2.04 19.76
N PRO A 259 27.15 -1.38 18.59
CA PRO A 259 26.03 -1.66 17.70
C PRO A 259 26.12 -3.07 17.10
N ALA A 260 24.98 -3.65 16.72
CA ALA A 260 24.94 -4.86 15.92
C ALA A 260 25.03 -4.53 14.42
N TRP A 261 25.23 -5.55 13.57
CA TRP A 261 25.32 -5.37 12.11
C TRP A 261 24.08 -4.68 11.53
N TYR A 262 22.88 -4.95 12.06
CA TYR A 262 21.63 -4.35 11.59
C TYR A 262 21.45 -2.88 12.01
N HIS A 263 22.31 -2.35 12.90
CA HIS A 263 22.35 -0.92 13.21
C HIS A 263 23.18 -0.11 12.20
N HIS A 264 23.86 -0.79 11.26
CA HIS A 264 24.73 -0.13 10.30
C HIS A 264 23.96 0.84 9.39
N LYS A 265 24.63 1.92 8.97
CA LYS A 265 24.06 2.97 8.10
C LYS A 265 23.56 2.42 6.77
N ALA A 266 24.26 1.43 6.21
CA ALA A 266 23.83 0.76 4.98
C ALA A 266 22.43 0.11 5.13
N CYS A 267 22.21 -0.62 6.23
CA CYS A 267 20.90 -1.23 6.51
C CYS A 267 19.81 -0.16 6.64
N PHE A 268 20.11 0.94 7.33
CA PHE A 268 19.19 2.06 7.46
C PHE A 268 18.75 2.61 6.10
N TYR A 269 19.69 2.95 5.21
CA TYR A 269 19.37 3.56 3.92
C TYR A 269 18.69 2.57 2.96
N ILE A 270 19.21 1.34 2.84
CA ILE A 270 18.67 0.35 1.92
C ILE A 270 17.23 -0.03 2.31
N LEU A 271 16.98 -0.30 3.59
CA LEU A 271 15.72 -0.89 4.04
C LEU A 271 14.65 0.17 4.36
N ASN A 272 15.01 1.42 4.66
CA ASN A 272 14.04 2.50 4.91
C ASN A 272 13.85 3.46 3.73
N PHE A 273 14.79 3.55 2.80
CA PHE A 273 14.68 4.47 1.65
C PHE A 273 14.83 3.74 0.32
N GLY A 274 15.76 2.80 0.19
CA GLY A 274 15.98 2.04 -1.05
C GLY A 274 14.75 1.25 -1.49
N LEU A 275 14.24 0.38 -0.62
CA LEU A 275 13.04 -0.42 -0.92
C LEU A 275 11.84 0.46 -1.27
N GLU A 276 11.68 1.57 -0.56
CA GLU A 276 10.54 2.47 -0.75
C GLU A 276 10.67 3.29 -2.03
N ALA A 277 11.87 3.71 -2.40
CA ALA A 277 12.16 4.31 -3.70
C ALA A 277 11.80 3.33 -4.83
N ILE A 278 12.23 2.08 -4.75
CA ILE A 278 11.89 1.05 -5.76
C ILE A 278 10.38 0.95 -5.93
N VAL A 279 9.61 0.94 -4.85
CA VAL A 279 8.13 0.90 -4.90
C VAL A 279 7.54 2.16 -5.53
N VAL A 280 8.06 3.36 -5.21
CA VAL A 280 7.62 4.62 -5.84
C VAL A 280 7.81 4.60 -7.36
N TYR A 281 8.97 4.12 -7.83
CA TYR A 281 9.26 4.01 -9.26
C TYR A 281 8.50 2.88 -9.92
N LEU A 282 8.27 1.76 -9.23
CA LEU A 282 7.38 0.70 -9.69
C LEU A 282 5.96 1.24 -9.93
N PHE A 283 5.45 2.10 -9.04
CA PHE A 283 4.15 2.74 -9.23
C PHE A 283 4.16 3.74 -10.39
N LEU A 284 5.21 4.54 -10.51
CA LEU A 284 5.33 5.56 -11.56
C LEU A 284 5.46 4.92 -12.95
N LEU A 285 6.46 4.05 -13.14
CA LEU A 285 6.78 3.40 -14.40
C LEU A 285 5.76 2.31 -14.76
N GLY A 286 5.23 1.63 -13.74
CA GLY A 286 4.13 0.67 -13.90
C GLY A 286 2.82 1.31 -14.33
N ARG A 287 2.73 2.65 -14.43
CA ARG A 287 1.53 3.40 -14.81
C ARG A 287 0.31 2.96 -14.00
N VAL A 288 0.47 2.89 -12.67
CA VAL A 288 -0.62 2.47 -11.77
C VAL A 288 -1.84 3.37 -11.90
N ASP A 289 -1.62 4.62 -12.29
CA ASP A 289 -2.66 5.59 -12.62
C ASP A 289 -3.64 5.10 -13.67
N GLN A 290 -3.15 4.43 -14.71
CA GLN A 290 -3.99 3.86 -15.77
C GLN A 290 -4.47 2.46 -15.40
N ARG A 291 -3.59 1.64 -14.82
CA ARG A 291 -3.88 0.22 -14.56
C ARG A 291 -4.90 -0.01 -13.46
N PHE A 292 -4.88 0.85 -12.43
CA PHE A 292 -5.74 0.71 -11.27
C PHE A 292 -6.86 1.74 -11.26
N TYR A 293 -7.08 2.50 -12.34
CA TYR A 293 -8.18 3.46 -12.41
C TYR A 293 -9.54 2.76 -12.21
N VAL A 294 -10.36 3.34 -11.34
CA VAL A 294 -11.72 2.89 -11.05
C VAL A 294 -12.64 4.12 -11.17
N PRO A 295 -13.72 4.08 -11.97
CA PRO A 295 -14.65 5.19 -12.10
C PRO A 295 -15.30 5.59 -10.76
N ASP A 296 -15.56 6.88 -10.59
CA ASP A 296 -16.24 7.38 -9.39
C ASP A 296 -17.65 6.78 -9.26
N GLY A 297 -18.00 6.35 -8.04
CA GLY A 297 -19.31 5.77 -7.74
C GLY A 297 -19.38 4.24 -7.82
N SER A 298 -18.34 3.55 -8.31
CA SER A 298 -18.31 2.07 -8.36
C SER A 298 -18.54 1.41 -6.99
N SER A 299 -18.24 2.10 -5.89
CA SER A 299 -18.54 1.57 -4.55
C SER A 299 -20.01 1.60 -4.15
N LYS A 300 -20.83 2.47 -4.75
CA LYS A 300 -22.27 2.52 -4.51
C LYS A 300 -22.97 1.42 -5.31
N VAL A 301 -22.55 1.26 -6.56
CA VAL A 301 -23.08 0.30 -7.53
C VAL A 301 -22.56 -1.12 -7.30
N ARG A 302 -21.39 -1.27 -6.65
CA ARG A 302 -20.70 -2.56 -6.40
C ARG A 302 -20.29 -3.30 -7.67
N ASN A 303 -19.91 -2.55 -8.69
CA ASN A 303 -19.44 -3.06 -9.98
C ASN A 303 -18.48 -2.03 -10.62
N TYR A 304 -17.46 -2.49 -11.34
CA TYR A 304 -16.56 -1.64 -12.12
C TYR A 304 -17.03 -1.36 -13.56
N SER A 305 -18.04 -2.07 -14.07
CA SER A 305 -18.45 -2.08 -15.48
C SER A 305 -19.49 -1.02 -15.89
N GLU A 306 -20.47 -0.69 -15.04
CA GLU A 306 -21.70 0.00 -15.48
C GLU A 306 -21.50 1.38 -16.10
N LYS A 307 -20.66 2.26 -15.53
CA LYS A 307 -20.41 3.60 -16.10
C LYS A 307 -19.78 3.59 -17.50
N ARG A 308 -19.12 2.49 -17.90
CA ARG A 308 -18.56 2.36 -19.24
C ARG A 308 -19.68 2.19 -20.27
N LYS A 309 -20.77 1.51 -19.92
CA LYS A 309 -21.94 1.37 -20.78
C LYS A 309 -22.63 2.72 -20.96
N ASP A 310 -22.82 3.48 -19.88
CA ASP A 310 -23.45 4.81 -19.95
C ASP A 310 -22.64 5.81 -20.78
N SER A 311 -21.30 5.79 -20.66
CA SER A 311 -20.43 6.67 -21.46
C SER A 311 -20.34 6.25 -22.93
N TYR A 312 -20.45 4.95 -23.23
CA TYR A 312 -20.50 4.44 -24.60
C TYR A 312 -21.85 4.75 -25.25
N ALA A 313 -22.95 4.54 -24.52
CA ALA A 313 -24.30 4.93 -24.93
C ALA A 313 -24.43 6.45 -25.12
N ALA A 314 -23.84 7.26 -24.24
CA ALA A 314 -23.81 8.71 -24.40
C ALA A 314 -22.92 9.17 -25.58
N SER A 315 -21.85 8.43 -25.90
CA SER A 315 -20.98 8.73 -27.06
C SER A 315 -21.57 8.33 -28.42
N LEU A 316 -22.59 7.46 -28.43
CA LEU A 316 -23.30 7.04 -29.64
C LEU A 316 -24.45 7.99 -30.02
N GLY A 317 -24.60 9.11 -29.32
CA GLY A 317 -25.72 10.03 -29.52
C GLY A 317 -26.98 9.48 -28.86
N GLY A 318 -27.69 10.35 -28.15
CA GLY A 318 -28.96 10.00 -27.53
C GLY A 318 -30.02 9.75 -28.57
N GLU A 319 -30.08 8.52 -29.10
CA GLU A 319 -31.29 7.95 -29.63
C GLU A 319 -31.85 7.05 -28.54
N LYS A 320 -33.03 7.40 -28.03
CA LYS A 320 -33.76 6.55 -27.10
C LYS A 320 -33.95 5.21 -27.82
N VAL A 321 -33.24 4.19 -27.38
CA VAL A 321 -33.43 2.81 -27.83
C VAL A 321 -34.85 2.42 -27.44
N GLN A 322 -35.73 2.49 -28.42
CA GLN A 322 -37.08 1.93 -28.41
C GLN A 322 -37.03 0.51 -29.01
N ASP A 323 -35.92 -0.22 -28.81
CA ASP A 323 -35.67 -1.52 -29.46
C ASP A 323 -35.68 -2.71 -28.49
N GLU A 324 -36.29 -2.59 -27.31
CA GLU A 324 -36.53 -3.78 -26.47
C GLU A 324 -37.85 -4.49 -26.80
N GLU A 325 -38.83 -3.81 -27.43
CA GLU A 325 -40.06 -4.47 -27.88
C GLU A 325 -39.90 -5.12 -29.27
N GLU A 326 -39.28 -4.43 -30.23
CA GLU A 326 -39.17 -4.91 -31.62
C GLU A 326 -38.23 -6.12 -31.76
N VAL A 327 -37.12 -6.16 -31.00
CA VAL A 327 -36.23 -7.33 -30.96
C VAL A 327 -36.93 -8.53 -30.31
N SER A 328 -37.84 -8.31 -29.35
CA SER A 328 -38.60 -9.40 -28.73
C SER A 328 -39.65 -10.01 -29.67
N GLU A 329 -40.25 -9.20 -30.55
CA GLU A 329 -41.23 -9.67 -31.54
C GLU A 329 -40.57 -10.37 -32.71
N VAL A 330 -39.44 -9.85 -33.22
CA VAL A 330 -38.67 -10.52 -34.28
C VAL A 330 -38.16 -11.88 -33.78
N GLN A 331 -37.67 -11.96 -32.55
CA GLN A 331 -37.14 -13.21 -31.99
C GLN A 331 -38.25 -14.22 -31.64
N LYS A 332 -39.45 -13.75 -31.27
CA LYS A 332 -40.65 -14.61 -31.15
C LYS A 332 -41.13 -15.10 -32.52
N SER A 333 -41.10 -14.26 -33.55
CA SER A 333 -41.51 -14.62 -34.92
C SER A 333 -40.56 -15.66 -35.52
N GLU A 334 -39.25 -15.50 -35.38
CA GLU A 334 -38.25 -16.47 -35.85
C GLU A 334 -38.37 -17.81 -35.12
N THR A 335 -38.64 -17.78 -33.80
CA THR A 335 -38.81 -19.01 -33.01
C THR A 335 -40.09 -19.75 -33.41
N GLN A 336 -41.18 -19.05 -33.73
CA GLN A 336 -42.43 -19.66 -34.22
C GLN A 336 -42.28 -20.25 -35.62
N VAL A 337 -41.65 -19.51 -36.55
CA VAL A 337 -41.38 -19.97 -37.92
C VAL A 337 -40.48 -21.21 -37.91
N ASN A 338 -39.43 -21.22 -37.08
CA ASN A 338 -38.51 -22.37 -36.99
C ASN A 338 -39.19 -23.60 -36.34
N THR A 339 -40.14 -23.38 -35.44
CA THR A 339 -40.94 -24.45 -34.81
C THR A 339 -41.96 -25.04 -35.81
N GLN A 340 -42.61 -24.22 -36.64
CA GLN A 340 -43.48 -24.70 -37.71
C GLN A 340 -42.70 -25.47 -38.79
N ARG A 341 -41.51 -24.97 -39.17
CA ARG A 341 -40.64 -25.64 -40.14
C ARG A 341 -40.17 -27.01 -39.65
N ARG A 342 -39.84 -27.13 -38.35
CA ARG A 342 -39.52 -28.42 -37.73
C ARG A 342 -40.71 -29.39 -37.76
N LYS A 343 -41.93 -28.93 -37.44
CA LYS A 343 -43.12 -29.79 -37.49
C LYS A 343 -43.45 -30.26 -38.92
N GLN A 344 -43.26 -29.41 -39.92
CA GLN A 344 -43.42 -29.81 -41.33
C GLN A 344 -42.35 -30.81 -41.78
N LEU A 345 -41.09 -30.62 -41.40
CA LEU A 345 -40.02 -31.59 -41.69
C LEU A 345 -40.27 -32.94 -41.01
N THR A 346 -40.71 -32.96 -39.75
CA THR A 346 -41.05 -34.23 -39.08
C THR A 346 -42.24 -34.92 -39.74
N ALA A 347 -43.24 -34.17 -40.22
CA ALA A 347 -44.39 -34.73 -40.94
C ALA A 347 -44.00 -35.31 -42.31
N VAL A 348 -43.07 -34.69 -43.04
CA VAL A 348 -42.57 -35.20 -44.33
C VAL A 348 -41.78 -36.50 -44.14
N TYR A 349 -40.93 -36.59 -43.11
CA TYR A 349 -40.16 -37.81 -42.81
C TYR A 349 -41.03 -38.97 -42.28
N SER A 350 -42.21 -38.71 -41.72
CA SER A 350 -43.14 -39.76 -41.28
C SER A 350 -44.00 -40.34 -42.42
N VAL A 351 -44.03 -39.69 -43.60
CA VAL A 351 -44.78 -40.19 -44.78
C VAL A 351 -43.90 -41.06 -45.69
N GLU A 352 -42.58 -40.91 -45.64
CA GLU A 352 -41.61 -41.69 -46.45
C GLU A 352 -41.29 -43.10 -45.90
N GLN A 353 -41.97 -43.54 -44.83
CA GLN A 353 -41.73 -44.84 -44.19
C GLN A 353 -42.87 -45.87 -44.35
N GLU A 354 -43.79 -45.69 -45.30
CA GLU A 354 -44.67 -46.79 -45.71
C GLU A 354 -43.94 -47.75 -46.67
N PRO A 355 -43.93 -49.07 -46.41
CA PRO A 355 -43.32 -50.03 -47.30
C PRO A 355 -44.17 -50.20 -48.56
N SER A 356 -43.52 -50.11 -49.72
CA SER A 356 -44.12 -50.33 -51.04
C SER A 356 -44.73 -51.74 -51.15
N PRO A 357 -45.97 -51.89 -51.63
CA PRO A 357 -46.55 -53.18 -51.96
C PRO A 357 -46.20 -53.57 -53.40
N ASN A 358 -45.75 -54.83 -53.56
CA ASN A 358 -45.57 -55.60 -54.80
C ASN A 358 -44.25 -55.44 -55.57
N GLY A 359 -43.58 -56.57 -55.80
CA GLY A 359 -42.59 -56.69 -56.87
C GLY A 359 -41.73 -57.97 -56.83
N TYR A 360 -42.36 -59.12 -57.12
CA TYR A 360 -41.84 -60.39 -57.67
C TYR A 360 -40.64 -61.11 -57.02
#